data_AF-A0A1J9R815-F1
#
_entry.id   AF-A0A1J9R815-F1
#
_cell.length_a   1.000
_cell.length_b   1.000
_cell.length_c   1.000
_cell.angle_alpha   90.00
_cell.angle_beta   90.00
_cell.angle_gamma   90.00
#
_symmetry.space_group_name_H-M   'P 1'
#
loop_
_entity.id
_entity.type
_entity.pdbx_description
1 polymer ?
#
loop_
_entity_poly.entity_id
_entity_poly.type
_entity_poly.pdbx_seq_one_letter_code
_entity_poly.pdbx_strand_id
1 'polypeptide(L)'
;MAHSPANLSTAVLESQTAILDQVMPGFSFLSRIFSSYFHIDPFYLLLIVSFSFVAISTLPYLHYVTDCFTSTVNIRYDDDAYDYLLSWLSKQEFVNEAPHVVVKTKTRRDLSWFTSNDDDNDDNDDDTNSNNNHIPTDDKNFDFEKFWAETIDRNKSKQLRYTLAVGSHRFRYKGRRVGLRRVLDNRNVNSPVLMNAETLVLSCFGSDPAILKELLREAQEMFIKRHGNSLVIHRGVKDASGFRWKRCSLKQTRPPQTLLCEQKDTFIKDLTDFLHPNSRLWYQRQGIPYRRGYLFSGPPGTGKSSLYLVAASQLRLNIYWLNLNLKGLDDEGLISLFDHLPKHSLVLLEDVDSCGISLNRNGISKTTNPDMNDRRISKEAARVSFSTFLNVLDGIIAPESYIFGMTTNHPERLDQALIRPGRVDLHLEFNYADGKTIQGLFHSFYMSSNSYCKREQEIDTLSVQFAKHICECKAKVTPADVQGHLLQHKNSPEAALKNAGVLVQELNAHSMTLPVRGAVKLFRLVKREDSISHDHCFVRIYGHYPVIEGEKTTYCRHPIHKFDFTSLD
;
A
#
# COMPACT_ATOMS: atom_id res chain seq x y z
N MET A 1 16.77 -62.36 -84.56
CA MET A 1 17.02 -61.29 -83.58
C MET A 1 15.89 -60.28 -83.69
N ALA A 2 14.89 -60.37 -82.83
CA ALA A 2 13.84 -59.36 -82.70
C ALA A 2 13.72 -59.05 -81.20
N HIS A 3 14.20 -57.88 -80.80
CA HIS A 3 14.13 -57.41 -79.42
C HIS A 3 12.70 -56.96 -79.09
N SER A 4 12.20 -57.43 -77.95
CA SER A 4 10.85 -57.15 -77.43
C SER A 4 10.69 -55.65 -77.03
N PRO A 5 9.54 -55.02 -77.30
CA PRO A 5 9.27 -53.60 -77.00
C PRO A 5 9.13 -53.26 -75.50
N ALA A 6 9.09 -54.26 -74.61
CA ALA A 6 8.90 -54.05 -73.16
C ALA A 6 10.10 -53.40 -72.46
N ASN A 7 11.31 -53.51 -73.01
CA ASN A 7 12.52 -52.94 -72.39
C ASN A 7 12.66 -51.43 -72.61
N LEU A 8 11.91 -50.85 -73.57
CA LEU A 8 12.00 -49.43 -73.87
C LEU A 8 11.15 -48.60 -72.89
N SER A 9 9.98 -49.11 -72.47
CA SER A 9 9.10 -48.42 -71.52
C SER A 9 9.65 -48.39 -70.10
N THR A 10 10.32 -49.46 -69.65
CA THR A 10 10.95 -49.53 -68.33
C THR A 10 12.18 -48.63 -68.24
N ALA A 11 13.01 -48.57 -69.29
CA ALA A 11 14.15 -47.67 -69.36
C ALA A 11 13.75 -46.19 -69.34
N VAL A 12 12.64 -45.83 -70.01
CA VAL A 12 12.11 -44.46 -69.99
C VAL A 12 11.58 -44.09 -68.59
N LEU A 13 10.88 -45.00 -67.90
CA LEU A 13 10.38 -44.77 -66.54
C LEU A 13 11.53 -44.63 -65.52
N GLU A 14 12.57 -45.46 -65.63
CA GLU A 14 13.77 -45.36 -64.79
C GLU A 14 14.51 -44.04 -65.02
N SER A 15 14.65 -43.59 -66.27
CA SER A 15 15.27 -42.31 -66.60
C SER A 15 14.49 -41.11 -66.02
N GLN A 16 13.15 -41.14 -66.04
CA GLN A 16 12.32 -40.09 -65.45
C GLN A 16 12.42 -40.05 -63.92
N THR A 17 12.45 -41.21 -63.25
CA THR A 17 12.65 -41.26 -61.78
C THR A 17 14.06 -40.83 -61.36
N ALA A 18 15.08 -41.05 -62.19
CA ALA A 18 16.45 -40.62 -61.94
C ALA A 18 16.62 -39.09 -62.05
N ILE A 19 15.91 -38.44 -62.98
CA ILE A 19 15.86 -36.97 -63.07
C ILE A 19 15.17 -36.38 -61.83
N LEU A 20 14.10 -37.03 -61.35
CA LEU A 20 13.38 -36.60 -60.14
C LEU A 20 14.21 -36.76 -58.86
N ASP A 21 15.11 -37.74 -58.80
CA ASP A 21 16.05 -37.91 -57.68
C ASP A 21 17.11 -36.78 -57.59
N GLN A 22 17.39 -36.09 -58.70
CA GLN A 22 18.23 -34.87 -58.68
C GLN A 22 17.51 -33.68 -58.03
N VAL A 23 16.18 -33.64 -58.11
CA VAL A 23 15.35 -32.56 -57.54
C VAL A 23 14.95 -32.87 -56.10
N MET A 24 14.71 -34.15 -55.78
CA MET A 24 14.43 -34.64 -54.44
C MET A 24 15.23 -35.93 -54.15
N PRO A 25 16.37 -35.83 -53.44
CA PRO A 25 17.18 -36.99 -53.12
C PRO A 25 16.40 -38.05 -52.32
N GLY A 26 16.30 -39.26 -52.85
CA GLY A 26 15.61 -40.39 -52.22
C GLY A 26 14.18 -40.64 -52.72
N PHE A 27 13.73 -39.90 -53.74
CA PHE A 27 12.43 -40.10 -54.39
C PHE A 27 12.33 -41.47 -55.08
N SER A 28 13.43 -41.94 -55.68
CA SER A 28 13.50 -43.27 -56.33
C SER A 28 13.29 -44.41 -55.33
N PHE A 29 13.79 -44.25 -54.10
CA PHE A 29 13.61 -45.21 -53.01
C PHE A 29 12.17 -45.17 -52.45
N LEU A 30 11.63 -43.98 -52.21
CA LEU A 30 10.27 -43.80 -51.69
C LEU A 30 9.21 -44.29 -52.70
N SER A 31 9.35 -43.94 -53.98
CA SER A 31 8.43 -44.40 -55.04
C SER A 31 8.39 -45.92 -55.17
N ARG A 32 9.53 -46.61 -55.00
CA ARG A 32 9.58 -48.09 -54.98
C ARG A 32 8.85 -48.67 -53.76
N ILE A 33 9.00 -48.08 -52.58
CA ILE A 33 8.28 -48.53 -51.37
C ILE A 33 6.78 -48.34 -51.52
N PHE A 34 6.34 -47.17 -51.97
CA PHE A 34 4.92 -46.86 -52.13
C PHE A 34 4.25 -47.66 -53.25
N SER A 35 4.96 -47.91 -54.35
CA SER A 35 4.46 -48.77 -55.43
C SER A 35 4.38 -50.24 -55.03
N SER A 36 5.37 -50.76 -54.27
CA SER A 36 5.40 -52.16 -53.84
C SER A 36 4.46 -52.50 -52.69
N TYR A 37 4.26 -51.57 -51.74
CA TYR A 37 3.47 -51.83 -50.53
C TYR A 37 2.04 -51.29 -50.60
N PHE A 38 1.81 -50.17 -51.29
CA PHE A 38 0.50 -49.50 -51.34
C PHE A 38 -0.14 -49.51 -52.73
N HIS A 39 0.53 -50.08 -53.74
CA HIS A 39 0.09 -50.06 -55.15
C HIS A 39 -0.26 -48.65 -55.67
N ILE A 40 0.36 -47.61 -55.10
CA ILE A 40 0.16 -46.23 -55.53
C ILE A 40 1.13 -45.94 -56.66
N ASP A 41 0.59 -45.45 -57.78
CA ASP A 41 1.39 -45.07 -58.94
C ASP A 41 2.35 -43.92 -58.58
N PRO A 42 3.65 -43.97 -58.96
CA PRO A 42 4.64 -42.94 -58.63
C PRO A 42 4.21 -41.52 -59.03
N PHE A 43 3.33 -41.39 -60.03
CA PHE A 43 2.73 -40.13 -60.46
C PHE A 43 1.88 -39.47 -59.37
N TYR A 44 1.08 -40.25 -58.62
CA TYR A 44 0.28 -39.71 -57.52
C TYR A 44 1.14 -39.29 -56.33
N LEU A 45 2.25 -39.99 -56.09
CA LEU A 45 3.23 -39.61 -55.08
C LEU A 45 3.88 -38.27 -55.43
N LEU A 46 4.22 -38.06 -56.70
CA LEU A 46 4.70 -36.76 -57.19
C LEU A 46 3.68 -35.63 -56.96
N LEU A 47 2.39 -35.87 -57.22
CA LEU A 47 1.32 -34.89 -56.98
C LEU A 47 1.13 -34.56 -55.49
N ILE A 48 1.20 -35.57 -54.61
CA ILE A 48 1.10 -35.36 -53.16
C ILE A 48 2.29 -34.55 -52.65
N VAL A 49 3.49 -34.87 -53.12
CA VAL A 49 4.72 -34.17 -52.75
C VAL A 49 4.72 -32.74 -53.30
N SER A 50 4.29 -32.53 -54.54
CA SER A 50 4.17 -31.19 -55.11
C SER A 50 3.09 -30.36 -54.41
N PHE A 51 1.94 -30.96 -54.08
CA PHE A 51 0.88 -30.28 -53.34
C PHE A 51 1.31 -29.96 -51.91
N SER A 52 2.03 -30.88 -51.24
CA SER A 52 2.60 -30.64 -49.91
C SER A 52 3.66 -29.55 -49.96
N PHE A 53 4.52 -29.53 -50.98
CA PHE A 53 5.52 -28.47 -51.17
C PHE A 53 4.87 -27.11 -51.43
N VAL A 54 3.84 -27.05 -52.27
CA VAL A 54 3.06 -25.84 -52.52
C VAL A 54 2.30 -25.41 -51.25
N ALA A 55 1.70 -26.33 -50.51
CA ALA A 55 1.02 -26.03 -49.25
C ALA A 55 2.01 -25.49 -48.19
N ILE A 56 3.19 -26.13 -48.04
CA ILE A 56 4.24 -25.69 -47.13
C ILE A 56 4.81 -24.32 -47.54
N SER A 57 4.99 -24.08 -48.84
CA SER A 57 5.50 -22.80 -49.34
C SER A 57 4.46 -21.69 -49.27
N THR A 58 3.16 -21.99 -49.37
CA THR A 58 2.07 -21.01 -49.29
C THR A 58 1.57 -20.72 -47.87
N LEU A 59 1.72 -21.65 -46.92
CA LEU A 59 1.40 -21.48 -45.50
C LEU A 59 1.95 -20.18 -44.86
N PRO A 60 3.22 -19.79 -45.04
CA PRO A 60 3.73 -18.54 -44.48
C PRO A 60 3.07 -17.29 -45.11
N TYR A 61 2.71 -17.34 -46.40
CA TYR A 61 1.98 -16.26 -47.05
C TYR A 61 0.53 -16.17 -46.57
N LEU A 62 -0.10 -17.31 -46.27
CA LEU A 62 -1.45 -17.36 -45.70
C LEU A 62 -1.49 -16.69 -44.31
N HIS A 63 -0.44 -16.89 -43.51
CA HIS A 63 -0.26 -16.17 -42.25
C HIS A 63 -0.15 -14.65 -42.46
N TYR A 64 0.63 -14.21 -43.45
CA TYR A 64 0.76 -12.79 -43.79
C TYR A 64 -0.58 -12.18 -44.23
N VAL A 65 -1.35 -12.89 -45.05
CA VAL A 65 -2.70 -12.47 -45.45
C VAL A 65 -3.63 -12.38 -44.25
N THR A 66 -3.61 -13.35 -43.34
CA THR A 66 -4.42 -13.26 -42.12
C THR A 66 -4.00 -12.09 -41.23
N ASP A 67 -2.71 -11.78 -41.14
CA ASP A 67 -2.22 -10.64 -40.38
C ASP A 67 -2.72 -9.32 -40.99
N CYS A 68 -2.78 -9.19 -42.32
CA CYS A 68 -3.35 -8.01 -43.01
C CYS A 68 -4.84 -7.78 -42.72
N PHE A 69 -5.60 -8.84 -42.46
CA PHE A 69 -7.05 -8.78 -42.16
C PHE A 69 -7.36 -8.92 -40.66
N THR A 70 -6.36 -8.86 -39.79
CA THR A 70 -6.56 -8.90 -38.34
C THR A 70 -6.09 -7.62 -37.68
N SER A 71 -6.93 -7.10 -36.79
CA SER A 71 -6.52 -6.04 -35.87
C SER A 71 -5.84 -6.69 -34.66
N THR A 72 -4.74 -6.08 -34.21
CA THR A 72 -3.98 -6.57 -33.06
C THR A 72 -3.70 -5.47 -32.05
N VAL A 73 -3.65 -5.84 -30.77
CA VAL A 73 -3.27 -4.95 -29.66
C VAL A 73 -2.23 -5.68 -28.81
N ASN A 74 -1.07 -5.05 -28.66
CA ASN A 74 0.04 -5.58 -27.85
C ASN A 74 0.05 -4.90 -26.49
N ILE A 75 0.05 -5.69 -25.42
CA ILE A 75 0.06 -5.24 -24.03
C ILE A 75 1.35 -5.76 -23.42
N ARG A 76 2.19 -4.83 -22.99
CA ARG A 76 3.51 -5.14 -22.45
C ARG A 76 3.38 -5.58 -20.99
N TYR A 77 4.34 -6.41 -20.55
CA TYR A 77 4.39 -6.89 -19.17
C TYR A 77 4.46 -5.75 -18.16
N ASP A 78 5.13 -4.63 -18.47
CA ASP A 78 5.42 -3.54 -17.54
C ASP A 78 4.21 -2.61 -17.27
N ASP A 79 3.17 -2.66 -18.10
CA ASP A 79 2.01 -1.77 -18.03
C ASP A 79 0.89 -2.30 -17.13
N ASP A 80 0.14 -1.41 -16.46
CA ASP A 80 -1.03 -1.78 -15.64
C ASP A 80 -2.15 -2.44 -16.47
N ALA A 81 -2.23 -2.15 -17.78
CA ALA A 81 -3.16 -2.80 -18.69
C ALA A 81 -3.00 -4.33 -18.74
N TYR A 82 -1.79 -4.84 -18.45
CA TYR A 82 -1.55 -6.27 -18.30
C TYR A 82 -2.38 -6.85 -17.15
N ASP A 83 -2.36 -6.20 -15.99
CA ASP A 83 -3.07 -6.65 -14.80
C ASP A 83 -4.60 -6.54 -14.97
N TYR A 84 -5.06 -5.50 -15.67
CA TYR A 84 -6.49 -5.34 -16.00
C TYR A 84 -6.99 -6.52 -16.83
N LEU A 85 -6.26 -6.87 -17.90
CA LEU A 85 -6.66 -7.96 -18.78
C LEU A 85 -6.57 -9.32 -18.09
N LEU A 86 -5.51 -9.62 -17.33
CA LEU A 86 -5.40 -10.90 -16.61
C LEU A 86 -6.49 -11.06 -15.55
N SER A 87 -6.80 -9.99 -14.82
CA SER A 87 -7.88 -9.98 -13.83
C SER A 87 -9.22 -10.26 -14.50
N TRP A 88 -9.52 -9.58 -15.62
CA TRP A 88 -10.72 -9.83 -16.41
C TRP A 88 -10.78 -11.27 -16.92
N LEU A 89 -9.68 -11.79 -17.50
CA LEU A 89 -9.59 -13.16 -18.01
C LEU A 89 -9.86 -14.19 -16.91
N SER A 90 -9.28 -14.02 -15.72
CA SER A 90 -9.43 -14.97 -14.60
C SER A 90 -10.87 -15.15 -14.11
N LYS A 91 -11.76 -14.21 -14.43
CA LYS A 91 -13.19 -14.27 -14.07
C LYS A 91 -14.07 -14.84 -15.20
N GLN A 92 -13.53 -15.09 -16.39
CA GLN A 92 -14.33 -15.58 -17.51
C GLN A 92 -14.57 -17.08 -17.40
N GLU A 93 -15.80 -17.51 -17.69
CA GLU A 93 -16.20 -18.92 -17.63
C GLU A 93 -15.34 -19.81 -18.54
N PHE A 94 -14.96 -19.31 -19.72
CA PHE A 94 -14.16 -20.06 -20.68
C PHE A 94 -12.74 -20.41 -20.19
N VAL A 95 -12.24 -19.75 -19.12
CA VAL A 95 -10.93 -20.10 -18.54
C VAL A 95 -11.02 -21.42 -17.78
N ASN A 96 -12.17 -21.75 -17.19
CA ASN A 96 -12.38 -23.02 -16.50
C ASN A 96 -12.34 -24.22 -17.45
N GLU A 97 -12.69 -24.00 -18.73
CA GLU A 97 -12.68 -25.03 -19.77
C GLU A 97 -11.38 -25.05 -20.60
N ALA A 98 -10.45 -24.12 -20.32
CA ALA A 98 -9.25 -23.98 -21.13
C ALA A 98 -8.26 -25.15 -20.89
N PRO A 99 -7.66 -25.72 -21.94
CA PRO A 99 -6.77 -26.87 -21.83
C PRO A 99 -5.42 -26.54 -21.16
N HIS A 100 -5.01 -25.27 -21.21
CA HIS A 100 -3.73 -24.83 -20.66
C HIS A 100 -3.95 -23.59 -19.80
N VAL A 101 -3.80 -23.77 -18.48
CA VAL A 101 -3.99 -22.71 -17.49
C VAL A 101 -2.75 -22.55 -16.62
N VAL A 102 -2.53 -21.34 -16.13
CA VAL A 102 -1.54 -20.97 -15.12
C VAL A 102 -2.29 -20.58 -13.85
N VAL A 103 -1.77 -21.04 -12.72
CA VAL A 103 -2.33 -20.74 -11.40
C VAL A 103 -1.54 -19.59 -10.78
N LYS A 104 -2.25 -18.61 -10.22
CA LYS A 104 -1.70 -17.53 -9.43
C LYS A 104 -2.45 -17.42 -8.09
N THR A 105 -1.72 -17.07 -7.05
CA THR A 105 -2.29 -16.79 -5.71
C THR A 105 -2.55 -15.29 -5.49
N LYS A 106 -1.95 -14.42 -6.30
CA LYS A 106 -2.08 -12.95 -6.24
C LYS A 106 -2.71 -12.39 -7.50
N THR A 107 -3.48 -11.32 -7.35
CA THR A 107 -4.17 -10.65 -8.48
C THR A 107 -3.21 -9.79 -9.29
N ARG A 108 -2.24 -9.17 -8.63
CA ARG A 108 -1.35 -8.16 -9.20
C ARG A 108 0.11 -8.63 -9.16
N ARG A 109 0.94 -8.08 -10.05
CA ARG A 109 2.39 -8.34 -10.10
C ARG A 109 3.09 -7.72 -8.87
N ASP A 110 3.74 -8.54 -8.05
CA ASP A 110 4.75 -8.07 -7.10
C ASP A 110 6.11 -8.04 -7.79
N LEU A 111 6.55 -6.82 -8.14
CA LEU A 111 7.81 -6.61 -8.87
C LEU A 111 9.06 -6.69 -7.98
N SER A 112 8.94 -6.98 -6.68
CA SER A 112 10.06 -6.98 -5.73
C SER A 112 10.37 -8.37 -5.18
N TRP A 113 11.32 -9.07 -5.80
CA TRP A 113 11.84 -10.35 -5.29
C TRP A 113 12.80 -10.18 -4.10
N PHE A 114 13.25 -8.94 -3.81
CA PHE A 114 14.30 -8.65 -2.80
C PHE A 114 13.80 -8.13 -1.45
N THR A 115 12.49 -8.09 -1.20
CA THR A 115 11.95 -7.78 0.15
C THR A 115 11.04 -8.90 0.61
N SER A 116 11.66 -10.00 1.00
CA SER A 116 11.06 -10.99 1.87
C SER A 116 10.69 -10.35 3.21
N ASN A 117 9.48 -10.68 3.68
CA ASN A 117 8.89 -10.44 5.01
C ASN A 117 8.16 -9.10 5.17
N ASP A 118 6.83 -9.12 4.98
CA ASP A 118 5.84 -8.85 6.06
C ASP A 118 4.48 -8.30 5.60
N ASP A 119 4.29 -7.92 4.33
CA ASP A 119 2.99 -7.39 3.88
C ASP A 119 2.20 -8.41 3.04
N ASP A 120 1.79 -9.51 3.68
CA ASP A 120 0.87 -10.52 3.10
C ASP A 120 -0.61 -10.06 3.16
N ASN A 121 -0.88 -8.82 3.57
CA ASN A 121 -2.22 -8.26 3.74
C ASN A 121 -2.85 -7.67 2.47
N ASP A 122 -2.12 -7.58 1.35
CA ASP A 122 -2.53 -6.78 0.20
C ASP A 122 -3.64 -7.42 -0.66
N ASP A 123 -3.90 -8.72 -0.51
CA ASP A 123 -4.86 -9.49 -1.31
C ASP A 123 -5.88 -10.28 -0.46
N ASN A 124 -6.27 -9.78 0.73
CA ASN A 124 -7.58 -10.15 1.32
C ASN A 124 -8.71 -9.52 0.47
N ASP A 125 -8.69 -9.79 -0.83
CA ASP A 125 -9.78 -9.60 -1.76
C ASP A 125 -10.88 -10.57 -1.32
N ASP A 126 -11.81 -10.06 -0.54
CA ASP A 126 -13.00 -10.70 0.03
C ASP A 126 -14.03 -11.11 -1.05
N ASP A 127 -13.57 -11.65 -2.18
CA ASP A 127 -14.33 -11.68 -3.44
C ASP A 127 -15.05 -13.00 -3.70
N THR A 128 -15.06 -13.99 -2.78
CA THR A 128 -15.78 -15.26 -3.03
C THR A 128 -16.33 -15.99 -1.79
N ASN A 129 -16.59 -15.32 -0.66
CA ASN A 129 -17.48 -15.94 0.35
C ASN A 129 -18.19 -14.97 1.30
N SER A 130 -18.74 -13.87 0.77
CA SER A 130 -19.82 -13.14 1.47
C SER A 130 -21.03 -14.04 1.80
N ASN A 131 -21.17 -15.21 1.17
CA ASN A 131 -22.20 -16.19 1.52
C ASN A 131 -21.80 -17.17 2.65
N ASN A 132 -20.52 -17.29 3.01
CA ASN A 132 -20.07 -18.13 4.15
C ASN A 132 -19.46 -17.33 5.31
N ASN A 133 -19.32 -16.01 5.21
CA ASN A 133 -19.14 -15.15 6.38
C ASN A 133 -20.49 -14.91 7.06
N HIS A 134 -21.24 -15.99 7.31
CA HIS A 134 -22.29 -15.95 8.31
C HIS A 134 -21.58 -15.82 9.65
N ILE A 135 -21.30 -14.57 10.06
CA ILE A 135 -21.00 -14.27 11.45
C ILE A 135 -22.24 -14.78 12.21
N PRO A 136 -22.10 -15.79 13.08
CA PRO A 136 -23.26 -16.32 13.78
C PRO A 136 -23.83 -15.20 14.63
N THR A 137 -25.04 -14.75 14.31
CA THR A 137 -25.71 -13.67 15.03
C THR A 137 -26.21 -14.12 16.40
N ASP A 138 -26.19 -15.43 16.67
CA ASP A 138 -26.58 -16.05 17.94
C ASP A 138 -25.36 -16.54 18.72
N ASP A 139 -25.00 -15.77 19.75
CA ASP A 139 -23.85 -15.93 20.65
C ASP A 139 -23.84 -17.25 21.46
N LYS A 140 -24.95 -18.01 21.48
CA LYS A 140 -25.11 -19.14 22.42
C LYS A 140 -24.40 -20.44 22.00
N ASN A 141 -24.04 -20.58 20.72
CA ASN A 141 -23.37 -21.78 20.18
C ASN A 141 -22.12 -21.42 19.33
N PHE A 142 -21.56 -20.21 19.50
CA PHE A 142 -20.37 -19.81 18.77
C PHE A 142 -19.11 -20.43 19.38
N ASP A 143 -18.56 -21.44 18.68
CA ASP A 143 -17.26 -22.01 19.02
C ASP A 143 -16.14 -21.12 18.47
N PHE A 144 -15.61 -20.25 19.34
CA PHE A 144 -14.55 -19.31 19.02
C PHE A 144 -13.28 -20.01 18.51
N GLU A 145 -12.87 -21.11 19.14
CA GLU A 145 -11.64 -21.82 18.79
C GLU A 145 -11.77 -22.46 17.41
N LYS A 146 -12.91 -23.09 17.14
CA LYS A 146 -13.21 -23.63 15.82
C LYS A 146 -13.27 -22.54 14.75
N PHE A 147 -13.94 -21.42 15.01
CA PHE A 147 -14.01 -20.31 14.07
C PHE A 147 -12.63 -19.75 13.72
N TRP A 148 -11.76 -19.54 14.73
CA TRP A 148 -10.42 -19.02 14.49
C TRP A 148 -9.49 -20.07 13.87
N ALA A 149 -9.61 -21.35 14.24
CA ALA A 149 -8.89 -22.43 13.58
C ALA A 149 -9.25 -22.49 12.09
N GLU A 150 -10.54 -22.45 11.75
CA GLU A 150 -11.02 -22.39 10.36
C GLU A 150 -10.58 -21.11 9.63
N THR A 151 -10.48 -19.98 10.34
CA THR A 151 -10.03 -18.71 9.75
C THR A 151 -8.51 -18.70 9.51
N ILE A 152 -7.72 -19.21 10.46
CA ILE A 152 -6.27 -19.38 10.31
C ILE A 152 -5.96 -20.38 9.20
N ASP A 153 -6.70 -21.49 9.12
CA ASP A 153 -6.53 -22.48 8.07
C ASP A 153 -6.95 -21.94 6.70
N ARG A 154 -8.03 -21.13 6.62
CA ARG A 154 -8.38 -20.37 5.42
C ARG A 154 -7.28 -19.40 5.00
N ASN A 155 -6.62 -18.72 5.95
CA ASN A 155 -5.50 -17.83 5.64
C ASN A 155 -4.24 -18.58 5.19
N LYS A 156 -4.05 -19.85 5.60
CA LYS A 156 -2.99 -20.72 5.05
C LYS A 156 -3.28 -21.10 3.60
N SER A 157 -4.56 -21.28 3.24
CA SER A 157 -4.98 -21.57 1.86
C SER A 157 -5.22 -20.28 1.05
N LYS A 158 -4.18 -19.79 0.37
CA LYS A 158 -4.35 -18.66 -0.57
C LYS A 158 -5.28 -19.08 -1.71
N GLN A 159 -6.26 -18.24 -2.06
CA GLN A 159 -7.19 -18.53 -3.15
C GLN A 159 -6.42 -18.73 -4.46
N LEU A 160 -6.63 -19.88 -5.10
CA LEU A 160 -6.07 -20.18 -6.41
C LEU A 160 -6.90 -19.50 -7.50
N ARG A 161 -6.25 -18.69 -8.32
CA ARG A 161 -6.85 -18.06 -9.49
C ARG A 161 -6.23 -18.65 -10.75
N TYR A 162 -7.09 -19.09 -11.65
CA TYR A 162 -6.69 -19.68 -12.91
C TYR A 162 -6.71 -18.60 -14.00
N THR A 163 -5.70 -18.60 -14.85
CA THR A 163 -5.63 -17.75 -16.04
C THR A 163 -5.07 -18.57 -17.19
N LEU A 164 -5.19 -18.11 -18.43
CA LEU A 164 -4.71 -18.84 -19.60
C LEU A 164 -3.18 -18.94 -19.60
N ALA A 165 -2.59 -20.10 -19.91
CA ALA A 165 -1.14 -20.27 -19.91
C ALA A 165 -0.42 -19.55 -21.06
N VAL A 166 0.92 -19.55 -21.06
CA VAL A 166 1.72 -19.09 -22.22
C VAL A 166 1.31 -19.88 -23.47
N GLY A 167 1.15 -19.20 -24.61
CA GLY A 167 0.67 -19.83 -25.85
C GLY A 167 -0.47 -19.06 -26.52
N SER A 168 -1.12 -19.71 -27.50
CA SER A 168 -2.20 -19.12 -28.29
C SER A 168 -3.56 -19.69 -27.89
N HIS A 169 -4.47 -18.81 -27.52
CA HIS A 169 -5.82 -19.11 -27.05
C HIS A 169 -6.85 -18.39 -27.91
N ARG A 170 -8.08 -18.91 -27.95
CA ARG A 170 -9.19 -18.29 -28.68
C ARG A 170 -10.44 -18.33 -27.82
N PHE A 171 -11.17 -17.22 -27.77
CA PHE A 171 -12.44 -17.12 -27.06
C PHE A 171 -13.42 -16.24 -27.85
N ARG A 172 -14.68 -16.20 -27.41
CA ARG A 172 -15.72 -15.36 -28.00
C ARG A 172 -15.99 -14.18 -27.09
N TYR A 173 -15.98 -12.97 -27.64
CA TYR A 173 -16.35 -11.73 -26.94
C TYR A 173 -17.37 -10.96 -27.77
N LYS A 174 -18.55 -10.67 -27.19
CA LYS A 174 -19.68 -10.00 -27.86
C LYS A 174 -19.98 -10.55 -29.27
N GLY A 175 -19.96 -11.88 -29.40
CA GLY A 175 -20.23 -12.58 -30.67
C GLY A 175 -19.05 -12.70 -31.64
N ARG A 176 -17.92 -12.02 -31.41
CA ARG A 176 -16.71 -12.08 -32.27
C ARG A 176 -15.67 -13.05 -31.70
N ARG A 177 -14.88 -13.68 -32.59
CA ARG A 177 -13.75 -14.53 -32.19
C ARG A 177 -12.52 -13.66 -31.93
N VAL A 178 -12.01 -13.72 -30.71
CA VAL A 178 -10.79 -13.02 -30.28
C VAL A 178 -9.70 -14.05 -30.01
N GLY A 179 -8.51 -13.82 -30.55
CA GLY A 179 -7.30 -14.55 -30.21
C GLY A 179 -6.54 -13.84 -29.09
N LEU A 180 -5.99 -14.60 -28.17
CA LEU A 180 -5.02 -14.13 -27.18
C LEU A 180 -3.75 -14.96 -27.34
N ARG A 181 -2.63 -14.31 -27.62
CA ARG A 181 -1.32 -14.96 -27.61
C ARG A 181 -0.47 -14.39 -26.48
N ARG A 182 -0.02 -15.24 -25.58
CA ARG A 182 0.93 -14.91 -24.50
C ARG A 182 2.32 -15.34 -24.93
N VAL A 183 3.24 -14.40 -25.04
CA VAL A 183 4.61 -14.63 -25.52
C VAL A 183 5.60 -14.22 -24.44
N LEU A 184 6.50 -15.13 -24.06
CA LEU A 184 7.61 -14.83 -23.15
C LEU A 184 8.63 -13.94 -23.86
N ASP A 185 9.05 -12.87 -23.20
CA ASP A 185 10.09 -11.98 -23.68
C ASP A 185 11.47 -12.49 -23.23
N ASN A 186 12.10 -13.30 -24.08
CA ASN A 186 13.42 -13.89 -23.80
C ASN A 186 14.60 -12.89 -23.89
N ARG A 187 14.35 -11.60 -24.12
CA ARG A 187 15.42 -10.62 -24.39
C ARG A 187 16.23 -10.20 -23.16
N ASN A 188 15.75 -10.44 -21.94
CA ASN A 188 16.38 -9.94 -20.70
C ASN A 188 16.51 -11.01 -19.59
N VAL A 189 17.32 -12.05 -19.84
CA VAL A 189 17.56 -13.15 -18.90
C VAL A 189 18.36 -12.72 -17.65
N ASN A 190 19.08 -11.59 -17.71
CA ASN A 190 20.00 -11.16 -16.64
C ASN A 190 19.34 -10.38 -15.49
N SER A 191 18.06 -10.02 -15.58
CA SER A 191 17.32 -9.40 -14.48
C SER A 191 16.38 -10.44 -13.86
N PRO A 192 16.56 -10.82 -12.58
CA PRO A 192 15.66 -11.72 -11.86
C PRO A 192 14.19 -11.27 -11.92
N VAL A 193 13.96 -9.96 -12.02
CA VAL A 193 12.64 -9.32 -12.10
C VAL A 193 11.96 -9.53 -13.46
N LEU A 194 12.73 -9.72 -14.54
CA LEU A 194 12.24 -9.87 -15.91
C LEU A 194 12.32 -11.31 -16.43
N MET A 195 12.80 -12.28 -15.64
CA MET A 195 12.95 -13.68 -16.06
C MET A 195 11.64 -14.32 -16.57
N ASN A 196 10.48 -13.75 -16.23
CA ASN A 196 9.15 -14.19 -16.67
C ASN A 196 8.33 -13.06 -17.34
N ALA A 197 8.99 -12.05 -17.91
CA ALA A 197 8.27 -10.98 -18.60
C ALA A 197 7.51 -11.55 -19.81
N GLU A 198 6.23 -11.23 -19.93
CA GLU A 198 5.36 -11.70 -21.00
C GLU A 198 4.65 -10.55 -21.71
N THR A 199 4.55 -10.62 -23.03
CA THR A 199 3.70 -9.75 -23.83
C THR A 199 2.39 -10.47 -24.16
N LEU A 200 1.26 -9.79 -23.95
CA LEU A 200 -0.06 -10.27 -24.36
C LEU A 200 -0.42 -9.64 -25.71
N VAL A 201 -0.79 -10.46 -26.68
CA VAL A 201 -1.24 -10.02 -28.00
C VAL A 201 -2.70 -10.42 -28.16
N LEU A 202 -3.59 -9.43 -28.16
CA LEU A 202 -4.99 -9.62 -28.53
C LEU A 202 -5.14 -9.46 -30.04
N SER A 203 -5.89 -10.35 -30.67
CA SER A 203 -6.19 -10.27 -32.10
C SER A 203 -7.68 -10.51 -32.38
N CYS A 204 -8.23 -9.80 -33.36
CA CYS A 204 -9.59 -10.01 -33.85
C CYS A 204 -9.58 -9.97 -35.38
N PHE A 205 -10.44 -10.78 -36.00
CA PHE A 205 -10.67 -10.69 -37.44
C PHE A 205 -11.38 -9.37 -37.78
N GLY A 206 -10.90 -8.70 -38.83
CA GLY A 206 -11.35 -7.37 -39.26
C GLY A 206 -10.34 -6.27 -38.93
N SER A 207 -10.29 -5.26 -39.80
CA SER A 207 -9.32 -4.15 -39.72
C SER A 207 -9.62 -3.13 -38.61
N ASP A 208 -10.81 -3.17 -38.00
CA ASP A 208 -11.21 -2.23 -36.94
C ASP A 208 -10.88 -2.79 -35.54
N PRO A 209 -9.94 -2.18 -34.80
CA PRO A 209 -9.58 -2.61 -33.44
C PRO A 209 -10.58 -2.14 -32.37
N ALA A 210 -11.70 -1.48 -32.71
CA ALA A 210 -12.65 -0.94 -31.75
C ALA A 210 -13.12 -1.98 -30.71
N ILE A 211 -13.38 -3.22 -31.14
CA ILE A 211 -13.81 -4.30 -30.25
C ILE A 211 -12.74 -4.69 -29.22
N LEU A 212 -11.46 -4.67 -29.61
CA LEU A 212 -10.34 -4.97 -28.71
C LEU A 212 -10.15 -3.85 -27.69
N LYS A 213 -10.30 -2.59 -28.12
CA LYS A 213 -10.28 -1.43 -27.22
C LYS A 213 -11.45 -1.44 -26.24
N GLU A 214 -12.63 -1.86 -26.70
CA GLU A 214 -13.81 -2.01 -25.84
C GLU A 214 -13.61 -3.09 -24.78
N LEU A 215 -13.06 -4.25 -25.15
CA LEU A 215 -12.68 -5.31 -24.21
C LEU A 215 -11.70 -4.78 -23.15
N LEU A 216 -10.66 -4.05 -23.56
CA LEU A 216 -9.68 -3.50 -22.62
C LEU A 216 -10.27 -2.45 -21.68
N ARG A 217 -11.20 -1.63 -22.16
CA ARG A 217 -11.94 -0.68 -21.33
C ARG A 217 -12.85 -1.39 -20.33
N GLU A 218 -13.54 -2.45 -20.74
CA GLU A 218 -14.34 -3.28 -19.81
C GLU A 218 -13.46 -3.94 -18.74
N ALA A 219 -12.31 -4.46 -19.13
CA ALA A 219 -11.32 -5.02 -18.21
C ALA A 219 -10.82 -3.97 -17.21
N GLN A 220 -10.54 -2.75 -17.68
CA GLN A 220 -10.16 -1.62 -16.83
C GLN A 220 -11.29 -1.22 -15.87
N GLU A 221 -12.52 -1.07 -16.35
CA GLU A 221 -13.69 -0.71 -15.54
C GLU A 221 -13.97 -1.75 -14.45
N MET A 222 -13.87 -3.04 -14.79
CA MET A 222 -14.02 -4.14 -13.83
C MET A 222 -12.93 -4.09 -12.76
N PHE A 223 -11.69 -3.83 -13.16
CA PHE A 223 -10.56 -3.70 -12.24
C PHE A 223 -10.72 -2.50 -11.30
N ILE A 224 -11.10 -1.34 -11.85
CA ILE A 224 -11.35 -0.12 -11.06
C ILE A 224 -12.54 -0.31 -10.13
N LYS A 225 -13.64 -0.93 -10.57
CA LYS A 225 -14.81 -1.16 -9.73
C LYS A 225 -14.48 -2.06 -8.53
N ARG A 226 -13.61 -3.06 -8.73
CA ARG A 226 -13.15 -3.95 -7.66
C ARG A 226 -12.27 -3.22 -6.64
N HIS A 227 -11.31 -2.43 -7.09
CA HIS A 227 -10.36 -1.74 -6.21
C HIS A 227 -10.80 -0.32 -5.81
N GLY A 228 -11.90 0.20 -6.37
CA GLY A 228 -12.29 1.61 -6.26
C GLY A 228 -12.78 2.04 -4.88
N ASN A 229 -13.11 1.09 -4.01
CA ASN A 229 -13.49 1.34 -2.61
C ASN A 229 -12.33 1.22 -1.63
N SER A 230 -11.11 1.15 -2.13
CA SER A 230 -9.93 0.94 -1.32
C SER A 230 -8.93 2.08 -1.44
N LEU A 231 -8.41 2.49 -0.29
CA LEU A 231 -7.37 3.49 -0.18
C LEU A 231 -6.02 2.83 -0.37
N VAL A 232 -5.30 3.24 -1.40
CA VAL A 232 -3.95 2.73 -1.68
C VAL A 232 -2.92 3.60 -0.98
N ILE A 233 -2.11 2.97 -0.11
CA ILE A 233 -0.98 3.61 0.56
C ILE A 233 0.32 3.10 -0.05
N HIS A 234 1.11 4.04 -0.55
CA HIS A 234 2.47 3.84 -1.02
C HIS A 234 3.45 4.29 0.06
N ARG A 235 4.54 3.54 0.23
CA ARG A 235 5.64 3.82 1.15
C ARG A 235 6.91 4.07 0.36
N GLY A 236 7.67 5.08 0.77
CA GLY A 236 9.05 5.25 0.29
C GLY A 236 9.93 4.12 0.85
N VAL A 237 10.52 3.31 -0.03
CA VAL A 237 11.42 2.22 0.35
C VAL A 237 12.73 2.31 -0.42
N LYS A 238 13.80 1.77 0.17
CA LYS A 238 15.09 1.57 -0.49
C LYS A 238 15.15 0.15 -1.03
N ASP A 239 15.29 0.00 -2.34
CA ASP A 239 15.53 -1.27 -3.02
C ASP A 239 16.96 -1.30 -3.58
N ALA A 240 17.39 -2.43 -4.15
CA ALA A 240 18.72 -2.59 -4.74
C ALA A 240 18.99 -1.58 -5.88
N SER A 241 17.95 -1.13 -6.58
CA SER A 241 18.03 -0.15 -7.68
C SER A 241 17.91 1.31 -7.22
N GLY A 242 17.75 1.58 -5.92
CA GLY A 242 17.53 2.92 -5.38
C GLY A 242 16.20 3.09 -4.68
N PHE A 243 15.78 4.34 -4.51
CA PHE A 243 14.54 4.69 -3.81
C PHE A 243 13.34 4.67 -4.75
N ARG A 244 12.24 4.06 -4.29
CA ARG A 244 10.98 4.06 -5.04
C ARG A 244 9.76 4.01 -4.13
N TRP A 245 8.63 4.44 -4.68
CA TRP A 245 7.33 4.23 -4.05
C TRP A 245 6.91 2.78 -4.25
N LYS A 246 6.74 2.06 -3.14
CA LYS A 246 6.17 0.70 -3.11
C LYS A 246 4.78 0.77 -2.52
N ARG A 247 3.78 0.22 -3.19
CA ARG A 247 2.46 0.00 -2.58
C ARG A 247 2.63 -0.97 -1.40
N CYS A 248 2.16 -0.57 -0.23
CA CYS A 248 2.32 -1.35 1.00
C CYS A 248 1.00 -1.81 1.62
N SER A 249 -0.07 -1.02 1.45
CA SER A 249 -1.32 -1.34 2.12
C SER A 249 -2.51 -0.86 1.30
N LEU A 250 -3.43 -1.80 1.09
CA LEU A 250 -4.81 -1.54 0.73
C LEU A 250 -5.65 -1.39 2.00
N LYS A 251 -6.09 -0.17 2.32
CA LYS A 251 -6.99 0.07 3.45
C LYS A 251 -8.43 0.23 2.97
N GLN A 252 -9.39 -0.28 3.73
CA GLN A 252 -10.79 0.08 3.51
C GLN A 252 -10.97 1.59 3.72
N THR A 253 -11.76 2.23 2.86
CA THR A 253 -12.06 3.66 2.98
C THR A 253 -12.72 3.95 4.32
N ARG A 254 -12.16 4.88 5.09
CA ARG A 254 -12.75 5.31 6.37
C ARG A 254 -13.84 6.36 6.10
N PRO A 255 -15.12 6.12 6.47
CA PRO A 255 -16.17 7.09 6.24
C PRO A 255 -15.92 8.37 7.06
N PRO A 256 -16.17 9.57 6.50
CA PRO A 256 -15.85 10.84 7.16
C PRO A 256 -16.66 11.11 8.43
N GLN A 257 -17.77 10.40 8.64
CA GLN A 257 -18.58 10.48 9.85
C GLN A 257 -17.87 9.87 11.07
N THR A 258 -16.94 8.93 10.86
CA THR A 258 -16.23 8.23 11.94
C THR A 258 -15.13 9.07 12.61
N LEU A 259 -14.88 10.28 12.10
CA LEU A 259 -13.93 11.21 12.68
C LEU A 259 -14.67 12.49 13.08
N LEU A 260 -14.72 12.72 14.38
CA LEU A 260 -15.29 13.92 14.99
C LEU A 260 -14.13 14.86 15.31
N CYS A 261 -14.00 15.89 14.49
CA CYS A 261 -12.89 16.83 14.49
C CYS A 261 -13.37 18.12 13.84
N GLU A 262 -13.18 19.27 14.50
CA GLU A 262 -13.64 20.58 14.03
C GLU A 262 -12.91 21.01 12.74
N GLN A 263 -11.65 20.61 12.62
CA GLN A 263 -10.74 20.93 11.52
C GLN A 263 -11.13 20.19 10.22
N LYS A 264 -12.00 19.18 10.32
CA LYS A 264 -12.33 18.27 9.21
C LYS A 264 -12.91 18.99 8.00
N ASP A 265 -13.94 19.80 8.21
CA ASP A 265 -14.67 20.42 7.11
C ASP A 265 -13.83 21.50 6.44
N THR A 266 -13.05 22.27 7.22
CA THR A 266 -12.10 23.26 6.71
C THR A 266 -11.04 22.60 5.82
N PHE A 267 -10.45 21.50 6.28
CA PHE A 267 -9.43 20.77 5.52
C PHE A 267 -9.99 20.19 4.21
N ILE A 268 -11.12 19.48 4.28
CA ILE A 268 -11.73 18.86 3.10
C ILE A 268 -12.17 19.92 2.09
N LYS A 269 -12.73 21.03 2.56
CA LYS A 269 -13.14 22.14 1.70
C LYS A 269 -11.95 22.77 0.97
N ASP A 270 -10.88 23.11 1.68
CA ASP A 270 -9.66 23.67 1.08
C ASP A 270 -9.03 22.70 0.08
N LEU A 271 -8.97 21.42 0.43
CA LEU A 271 -8.41 20.37 -0.42
C LEU A 271 -9.25 20.18 -1.70
N THR A 272 -10.57 20.22 -1.59
CA THR A 272 -11.50 20.13 -2.73
C THR A 272 -11.39 21.35 -3.63
N ASP A 273 -11.29 22.55 -3.05
CA ASP A 273 -11.10 23.80 -3.80
C ASP A 273 -9.77 23.79 -4.56
N PHE A 274 -8.68 23.36 -3.92
CA PHE A 274 -7.38 23.23 -4.58
C PHE A 274 -7.42 22.27 -5.77
N LEU A 275 -8.09 21.13 -5.63
CA LEU A 275 -8.24 20.10 -6.68
C LEU A 275 -9.24 20.46 -7.77
N HIS A 276 -10.01 21.54 -7.60
CA HIS A 276 -10.98 21.96 -8.60
C HIS A 276 -10.28 22.32 -9.93
N PRO A 277 -10.79 21.89 -11.10
CA PRO A 277 -10.12 22.13 -12.38
C PRO A 277 -9.80 23.61 -12.68
N ASN A 278 -10.69 24.52 -12.24
CA ASN A 278 -10.48 25.96 -12.41
C ASN A 278 -9.33 26.50 -11.56
N SER A 279 -9.09 25.92 -10.38
CA SER A 279 -8.02 26.36 -9.47
C SER A 279 -6.67 26.13 -10.11
N ARG A 280 -6.45 24.98 -10.75
CA ARG A 280 -5.22 24.73 -11.53
C ARG A 280 -4.97 25.81 -12.59
N LEU A 281 -6.00 26.18 -13.36
CA LEU A 281 -5.89 27.23 -14.38
C LEU A 281 -5.58 28.59 -13.76
N TRP A 282 -6.15 28.89 -12.60
CA TRP A 282 -5.87 30.11 -11.86
C TRP A 282 -4.41 30.18 -11.41
N TYR A 283 -3.87 29.12 -10.78
CA TYR A 283 -2.46 29.04 -10.35
C TYR A 283 -1.51 29.27 -11.54
N GLN A 284 -1.77 28.61 -12.67
CA GLN A 284 -0.99 28.76 -13.89
C GLN A 284 -1.02 30.19 -14.44
N ARG A 285 -2.19 30.85 -14.45
CA ARG A 285 -2.32 32.24 -14.91
C ARG A 285 -1.60 33.23 -14.00
N GLN A 286 -1.53 32.94 -12.70
CA GLN A 286 -0.80 33.76 -11.74
C GLN A 286 0.71 33.46 -11.70
N GLY A 287 1.18 32.43 -12.42
CA GLY A 287 2.57 31.99 -12.37
C GLY A 287 2.98 31.41 -11.01
N ILE A 288 2.01 30.95 -10.21
CA ILE A 288 2.25 30.36 -8.90
C ILE A 288 2.37 28.84 -9.08
N PRO A 289 3.42 28.19 -8.54
CA PRO A 289 3.54 26.74 -8.58
C PRO A 289 2.30 26.05 -8.02
N TYR A 290 1.75 25.08 -8.74
CA TYR A 290 0.54 24.37 -8.34
C TYR A 290 0.86 23.29 -7.29
N ARG A 291 1.02 23.74 -6.05
CA ARG A 291 1.31 22.94 -4.85
C ARG A 291 0.46 23.44 -3.67
N ARG A 292 0.22 22.55 -2.71
CA ARG A 292 -0.49 22.87 -1.47
C ARG A 292 0.12 22.12 -0.29
N GLY A 293 0.50 22.84 0.75
CA GLY A 293 1.09 22.26 1.96
C GLY A 293 0.21 22.45 3.19
N TYR A 294 0.07 21.38 3.97
CA TYR A 294 -0.71 21.34 5.20
C TYR A 294 0.15 20.97 6.41
N LEU A 295 -0.04 21.64 7.55
CA LEU A 295 0.57 21.24 8.82
C LEU A 295 -0.52 20.85 9.83
N PHE A 296 -0.43 19.63 10.34
CA PHE A 296 -1.28 19.11 11.41
C PHE A 296 -0.46 19.07 12.70
N SER A 297 -0.78 19.93 13.66
CA SER A 297 -0.05 20.05 14.93
C SER A 297 -0.94 19.75 16.12
N GLY A 298 -0.40 19.12 17.17
CA GLY A 298 -1.14 18.91 18.42
C GLY A 298 -0.70 17.65 19.16
N PRO A 299 -1.23 17.37 20.36
CA PRO A 299 -0.84 16.19 21.15
C PRO A 299 -1.00 14.86 20.39
N PRO A 300 -0.24 13.81 20.76
CA PRO A 300 -0.46 12.48 20.20
C PRO A 300 -1.87 11.99 20.52
N GLY A 301 -2.46 11.15 19.66
CA GLY A 301 -3.80 10.59 19.90
C GLY A 301 -4.99 11.52 19.55
N THR A 302 -4.75 12.71 19.00
CA THR A 302 -5.82 13.65 18.62
C THR A 302 -6.43 13.45 17.24
N GLY A 303 -5.92 12.49 16.45
CA GLY A 303 -6.48 12.16 15.14
C GLY A 303 -5.87 12.86 13.93
N LYS A 304 -4.69 13.48 14.06
CA LYS A 304 -3.93 14.13 12.97
C LYS A 304 -3.82 13.26 11.70
N SER A 305 -3.17 12.09 11.79
CA SER A 305 -3.05 11.15 10.66
C SER A 305 -4.40 10.55 10.25
N SER A 306 -5.35 10.45 11.20
CA SER A 306 -6.71 9.96 10.89
C SER A 306 -7.48 10.93 10.00
N LEU A 307 -7.35 12.25 10.19
CA LEU A 307 -7.99 13.24 9.32
C LEU A 307 -7.45 13.16 7.89
N TYR A 308 -6.14 12.99 7.75
CA TYR A 308 -5.50 12.83 6.45
C TYR A 308 -6.01 11.59 5.70
N LEU A 309 -6.14 10.46 6.40
CA LEU A 309 -6.71 9.22 5.85
C LEU A 309 -8.18 9.37 5.43
N VAL A 310 -8.98 10.08 6.22
CA VAL A 310 -10.40 10.35 5.91
C VAL A 310 -10.53 11.20 4.65
N ALA A 311 -9.75 12.29 4.53
CA ALA A 311 -9.80 13.15 3.34
C ALA A 311 -9.35 12.40 2.08
N ALA A 312 -8.27 11.60 2.18
CA ALA A 312 -7.81 10.76 1.08
C ALA A 312 -8.87 9.74 0.64
N SER A 313 -9.55 9.12 1.60
CA SER A 313 -10.62 8.15 1.35
C SER A 313 -11.81 8.80 0.64
N GLN A 314 -12.23 9.98 1.09
CA GLN A 314 -13.36 10.71 0.52
C GLN A 314 -13.10 11.20 -0.91
N LEU A 315 -11.86 11.65 -1.18
CA LEU A 315 -11.46 12.15 -2.50
C LEU A 315 -10.85 11.08 -3.41
N ARG A 316 -10.76 9.83 -2.94
CA ARG A 316 -10.16 8.69 -3.65
C ARG A 316 -8.74 8.96 -4.14
N LEU A 317 -7.95 9.62 -3.30
CA LEU A 317 -6.54 9.93 -3.57
C LEU A 317 -5.63 8.88 -2.93
N ASN A 318 -4.56 8.53 -3.64
CA ASN A 318 -3.53 7.65 -3.09
C ASN A 318 -2.65 8.42 -2.11
N ILE A 319 -2.32 7.77 -0.98
CA ILE A 319 -1.41 8.33 0.01
C ILE A 319 0.01 7.86 -0.27
N TYR A 320 0.96 8.78 -0.18
CA TYR A 320 2.39 8.51 -0.28
C TYR A 320 3.02 8.83 1.07
N TRP A 321 3.15 7.81 1.89
CA TRP A 321 3.67 7.90 3.24
C TRP A 321 5.20 7.83 3.22
N LEU A 322 5.85 8.83 3.81
CA LEU A 322 7.30 8.92 3.91
C LEU A 322 7.70 9.25 5.34
N ASN A 323 8.49 8.36 5.94
CA ASN A 323 9.18 8.62 7.18
C ASN A 323 10.59 9.16 6.87
N LEU A 324 10.87 10.40 7.25
CA LEU A 324 12.17 11.04 7.01
C LEU A 324 13.32 10.39 7.82
N ASN A 325 13.00 9.61 8.86
CA ASN A 325 13.97 8.84 9.64
C ASN A 325 14.27 7.45 9.04
N LEU A 326 13.81 7.17 7.81
CA LEU A 326 14.09 5.90 7.14
C LEU A 326 15.60 5.65 7.04
N LYS A 327 16.03 4.46 7.47
CA LYS A 327 17.45 4.09 7.47
C LYS A 327 18.02 4.12 6.06
N GLY A 328 19.10 4.90 5.89
CA GLY A 328 19.83 5.00 4.63
C GLY A 328 19.18 5.89 3.58
N LEU A 329 18.14 6.65 3.94
CA LEU A 329 17.55 7.74 3.14
C LEU A 329 18.47 8.96 3.16
N ASP A 330 19.02 9.27 2.00
CA ASP A 330 19.87 10.42 1.72
C ASP A 330 19.15 11.46 0.86
N ASP A 331 19.86 12.55 0.57
CA ASP A 331 19.37 13.67 -0.22
C ASP A 331 18.94 13.23 -1.63
N GLU A 332 19.75 12.42 -2.30
CA GLU A 332 19.42 11.88 -3.64
C GLU A 332 18.19 10.98 -3.59
N GLY A 333 18.07 10.14 -2.55
CA GLY A 333 16.90 9.30 -2.35
C GLY A 333 15.61 10.08 -2.15
N LEU A 334 15.66 11.17 -1.38
CA LEU A 334 14.51 12.05 -1.19
C LEU A 334 14.10 12.74 -2.50
N ILE A 335 15.06 13.30 -3.23
CA ILE A 335 14.81 13.94 -4.53
C ILE A 335 14.18 12.92 -5.49
N SER A 336 14.79 11.73 -5.59
CA SER A 336 14.31 10.65 -6.45
C SER A 336 12.87 10.23 -6.13
N LEU A 337 12.50 10.14 -4.84
CA LEU A 337 11.12 9.84 -4.46
C LEU A 337 10.15 10.91 -4.96
N PHE A 338 10.46 12.18 -4.78
CA PHE A 338 9.56 13.24 -5.22
C PHE A 338 9.49 13.34 -6.75
N ASP A 339 10.60 13.16 -7.47
CA ASP A 339 10.62 13.15 -8.94
C ASP A 339 9.72 12.06 -9.54
N HIS A 340 9.58 10.92 -8.85
CA HIS A 340 8.74 9.80 -9.26
C HIS A 340 7.31 9.85 -8.66
N LEU A 341 6.89 10.97 -8.06
CA LEU A 341 5.52 11.12 -7.58
C LEU A 341 4.55 11.30 -8.76
N PRO A 342 3.46 10.50 -8.82
CA PRO A 342 2.38 10.74 -9.77
C PRO A 342 1.65 12.05 -9.47
N LYS A 343 1.02 12.63 -10.51
CA LYS A 343 0.15 13.80 -10.34
C LYS A 343 -1.01 13.47 -9.40
N HIS A 344 -1.46 14.48 -8.64
CA HIS A 344 -2.55 14.36 -7.65
C HIS A 344 -2.22 13.39 -6.50
N SER A 345 -0.95 13.21 -6.19
CA SER A 345 -0.49 12.44 -5.02
C SER A 345 -0.66 13.22 -3.72
N LEU A 346 -1.13 12.53 -2.68
CA LEU A 346 -1.28 13.08 -1.34
C LEU A 346 -0.15 12.55 -0.43
N VAL A 347 0.90 13.35 -0.24
CA VAL A 347 2.15 12.97 0.45
C VAL A 347 2.05 13.23 1.95
N LEU A 348 2.14 12.18 2.77
CA LEU A 348 2.13 12.28 4.23
C LEU A 348 3.54 12.15 4.80
N LEU A 349 4.00 13.21 5.46
CA LEU A 349 5.25 13.26 6.22
C LEU A 349 4.92 13.18 7.71
N GLU A 350 5.24 12.05 8.33
CA GLU A 350 4.96 11.84 9.76
C GLU A 350 6.13 12.27 10.66
N ASP A 351 5.76 12.83 11.82
CA ASP A 351 6.67 13.22 12.91
C ASP A 351 7.88 14.06 12.45
N VAL A 352 7.59 15.14 11.70
CA VAL A 352 8.64 16.01 11.14
C VAL A 352 9.51 16.70 12.20
N ASP A 353 9.03 16.81 13.43
CA ASP A 353 9.75 17.33 14.59
C ASP A 353 10.80 16.34 15.14
N SER A 354 10.61 15.04 14.90
CA SER A 354 11.53 13.99 15.31
C SER A 354 12.70 13.84 14.34
N CYS A 355 12.58 14.38 13.14
CA CYS A 355 13.68 14.44 12.20
C CYS A 355 14.65 15.51 12.71
N GLY A 356 15.86 15.10 13.15
CA GLY A 356 16.93 16.00 13.65
C GLY A 356 17.43 17.08 12.67
N ILE A 357 16.70 17.23 11.57
CA ILE A 357 16.70 18.29 10.58
C ILE A 357 16.46 19.67 11.23
N SER A 358 15.66 19.76 12.31
CA SER A 358 15.25 21.04 12.91
C SER A 358 16.25 21.70 13.87
N LEU A 359 17.29 20.98 14.35
CA LEU A 359 18.12 21.46 15.48
C LEU A 359 19.58 21.79 15.14
N ASN A 360 20.04 21.55 13.91
CA ASN A 360 21.46 21.74 13.58
C ASN A 360 21.85 23.18 13.20
N ARG A 361 20.98 24.17 13.36
CA ARG A 361 21.29 25.57 13.02
C ARG A 361 21.89 26.39 14.18
N ASN A 362 21.68 25.97 15.44
CA ASN A 362 22.25 26.63 16.63
C ASN A 362 23.19 25.67 17.37
N GLY A 363 24.50 25.87 17.21
CA GLY A 363 25.55 24.96 17.65
C GLY A 363 25.63 24.68 19.16
N ILE A 364 26.33 23.58 19.49
CA ILE A 364 27.62 23.55 20.20
C ILE A 364 28.01 22.07 20.21
N SER A 365 28.95 21.70 19.33
CA SER A 365 29.81 20.55 19.59
C SER A 365 30.55 20.85 20.89
N LYS A 366 30.04 20.39 22.04
CA LYS A 366 30.81 20.33 23.28
C LYS A 366 31.82 19.19 23.12
N THR A 367 32.82 19.40 22.27
CA THR A 367 34.08 18.67 22.32
C THR A 367 35.06 19.53 23.09
N THR A 368 34.91 19.54 24.42
CA THR A 368 36.05 19.78 25.31
C THR A 368 36.84 18.48 25.36
N ASN A 369 37.90 18.41 24.54
CA ASN A 369 39.15 17.65 24.67
C ASN A 369 39.63 17.20 23.29
N PRO A 370 40.72 17.78 22.75
CA PRO A 370 41.37 17.26 21.55
C PRO A 370 42.38 16.20 21.97
N ASP A 371 41.91 15.03 22.41
CA ASP A 371 42.79 13.86 22.53
C ASP A 371 42.78 13.08 21.21
N MET A 372 43.97 13.04 20.60
CA MET A 372 44.31 12.24 19.43
C MET A 372 44.02 10.76 19.71
N ASN A 373 42.92 10.19 19.19
CA ASN A 373 42.96 8.89 18.48
C ASN A 373 41.66 8.40 17.84
N ASP A 374 40.54 9.14 17.83
CA ASP A 374 39.31 8.59 17.24
C ASP A 374 39.24 8.84 15.71
N ARG A 375 40.12 8.16 14.96
CA ARG A 375 39.96 7.91 13.51
C ARG A 375 38.90 6.84 13.23
N ARG A 376 37.88 6.72 14.07
CA ARG A 376 36.59 6.19 13.63
C ARG A 376 35.91 7.33 12.91
N ILE A 377 36.12 7.38 11.59
CA ILE A 377 35.16 8.00 10.67
C ILE A 377 33.83 7.30 10.98
N SER A 378 33.07 7.87 11.92
CA SER A 378 31.66 7.58 12.04
C SER A 378 31.12 7.93 10.68
N LYS A 379 30.82 6.91 9.86
CA LYS A 379 29.95 7.04 8.70
C LYS A 379 28.75 7.82 9.21
N GLU A 380 28.72 9.13 8.98
CA GLU A 380 27.53 9.94 9.16
C GLU A 380 26.51 9.25 8.27
N ALA A 381 25.62 8.50 8.91
CA ALA A 381 24.62 7.73 8.22
C ALA A 381 23.93 8.69 7.26
N ALA A 382 23.97 8.37 5.97
CA ALA A 382 23.37 9.16 4.90
C ALA A 382 21.99 9.59 5.36
N ARG A 383 21.86 10.89 5.65
CA ARG A 383 20.71 11.51 6.30
C ARG A 383 20.32 12.69 5.45
N VAL A 384 19.01 12.84 5.28
CA VAL A 384 18.42 13.99 4.59
C VAL A 384 18.85 15.29 5.26
N SER A 385 19.44 16.20 4.49
CA SER A 385 19.76 17.56 4.91
C SER A 385 18.50 18.43 4.92
N PHE A 386 18.42 19.38 5.85
CA PHE A 386 17.27 20.28 5.91
C PHE A 386 17.12 21.13 4.65
N SER A 387 18.22 21.58 4.07
CA SER A 387 18.23 22.30 2.81
C SER A 387 17.60 21.49 1.68
N THR A 388 17.96 20.21 1.56
CA THR A 388 17.40 19.34 0.51
C THR A 388 15.91 19.11 0.75
N PHE A 389 15.51 18.85 2.00
CA PHE A 389 14.08 18.72 2.34
C PHE A 389 13.28 19.98 1.96
N LEU A 390 13.78 21.16 2.29
CA LEU A 390 13.14 22.43 1.95
C LEU A 390 13.09 22.70 0.43
N ASN A 391 14.11 22.27 -0.31
CA ASN A 391 14.17 22.41 -1.77
C ASN A 391 13.25 21.41 -2.47
N VAL A 392 12.98 20.25 -1.88
CA VAL A 392 12.03 19.29 -2.44
C VAL A 392 10.58 19.79 -2.29
N LEU A 393 10.27 20.49 -1.19
CA LEU A 393 8.94 21.04 -0.96
C LEU A 393 8.62 22.27 -1.84
N ASP A 394 9.59 23.16 -2.04
CA ASP A 394 9.35 24.47 -2.65
C ASP A 394 10.53 24.98 -3.49
N GLY A 395 11.37 24.08 -3.99
CA GLY A 395 12.47 24.43 -4.88
C GLY A 395 12.01 24.63 -6.32
N ILE A 396 12.92 25.17 -7.14
CA ILE A 396 12.70 25.41 -8.57
C ILE A 396 12.53 24.09 -9.34
N ILE A 397 13.21 23.04 -8.91
CA ILE A 397 13.18 21.71 -9.53
C ILE A 397 12.03 20.85 -8.98
N ALA A 398 11.35 21.30 -7.91
CA ALA A 398 10.32 20.51 -7.27
C ALA A 398 9.13 20.25 -8.23
N PRO A 399 8.63 19.01 -8.30
CA PRO A 399 7.52 18.67 -9.19
C PRO A 399 6.26 19.46 -8.84
N GLU A 400 5.35 19.58 -9.80
CA GLU A 400 4.06 20.24 -9.60
C GLU A 400 2.93 19.22 -9.44
N SER A 401 1.77 19.69 -8.97
CA SER A 401 0.53 18.91 -8.86
C SER A 401 0.55 17.83 -7.76
N TYR A 402 1.36 17.99 -6.72
CA TYR A 402 1.27 17.19 -5.50
C TYR A 402 0.81 18.05 -4.32
N ILE A 403 0.26 17.36 -3.32
CA ILE A 403 -0.22 17.93 -2.07
C ILE A 403 0.55 17.23 -0.96
N PHE A 404 1.02 17.97 0.03
CA PHE A 404 1.72 17.34 1.16
C PHE A 404 1.12 17.77 2.50
N GLY A 405 1.10 16.83 3.43
CA GLY A 405 0.71 17.03 4.81
C GLY A 405 1.86 16.65 5.73
N MET A 406 2.17 17.50 6.68
CA MET A 406 3.13 17.24 7.74
C MET A 406 2.41 17.09 9.06
N THR A 407 2.76 16.06 9.84
CA THR A 407 2.25 15.92 11.22
C THR A 407 3.37 16.19 12.22
N THR A 408 3.04 16.90 13.30
CA THR A 408 3.97 17.19 14.40
C THR A 408 3.24 17.14 15.75
N ASN A 409 3.91 16.63 16.77
CA ASN A 409 3.45 16.75 18.16
C ASN A 409 3.98 18.01 18.85
N HIS A 410 5.05 18.59 18.30
CA HIS A 410 5.80 19.70 18.87
C HIS A 410 6.01 20.80 17.80
N PRO A 411 4.99 21.60 17.48
CA PRO A 411 5.12 22.67 16.49
C PRO A 411 6.21 23.69 16.86
N GLU A 412 6.51 23.87 18.15
CA GLU A 412 7.56 24.75 18.67
C GLU A 412 8.97 24.31 18.28
N ARG A 413 9.17 23.04 17.89
CA ARG A 413 10.45 22.51 17.44
C ARG A 413 10.68 22.66 15.95
N LEU A 414 9.70 23.15 15.19
CA LEU A 414 9.83 23.32 13.75
C LEU A 414 10.55 24.64 13.43
N ASP A 415 11.48 24.58 12.48
CA ASP A 415 12.15 25.79 11.97
C ASP A 415 11.12 26.65 11.21
N GLN A 416 11.14 27.96 11.46
CA GLN A 416 10.28 28.96 10.82
C GLN A 416 10.38 28.93 9.29
N ALA A 417 11.53 28.52 8.74
CA ALA A 417 11.70 28.34 7.31
C ALA A 417 10.77 27.25 6.75
N LEU A 418 10.41 26.22 7.51
CA LEU A 418 9.53 25.15 7.05
C LEU A 418 8.07 25.61 6.97
N ILE A 419 7.62 26.42 7.94
CA ILE A 419 6.22 26.83 8.09
C ILE A 419 5.86 28.13 7.37
N ARG A 420 6.78 28.71 6.60
CA ARG A 420 6.51 29.93 5.83
C ARG A 420 5.40 29.70 4.79
N PRO A 421 4.58 30.73 4.48
CA PRO A 421 3.63 30.68 3.37
C PRO A 421 4.30 30.30 2.05
N GLY A 422 3.65 29.45 1.24
CA GLY A 422 4.22 28.81 0.05
C GLY A 422 4.84 27.44 0.30
N ARG A 423 5.19 27.13 1.57
CA ARG A 423 5.49 25.76 2.02
C ARG A 423 4.33 25.20 2.82
N VAL A 424 3.87 25.91 3.84
CA VAL A 424 2.66 25.54 4.57
C VAL A 424 1.62 26.63 4.34
N ASP A 425 0.52 26.25 3.70
CA ASP A 425 -0.56 27.16 3.34
C ASP A 425 -1.68 27.15 4.37
N LEU A 426 -1.90 26.01 5.05
CA LEU A 426 -2.93 25.86 6.07
C LEU A 426 -2.39 25.08 7.28
N HIS A 427 -2.51 25.71 8.44
CA HIS A 427 -2.19 25.14 9.75
C HIS A 427 -3.48 24.65 10.42
N LEU A 428 -3.50 23.37 10.78
CA LEU A 428 -4.61 22.71 11.48
C LEU A 428 -4.12 22.26 12.85
N GLU A 429 -4.50 23.03 13.88
CA GLU A 429 -4.17 22.72 15.26
C GLU A 429 -5.21 21.80 15.88
N PHE A 430 -4.76 20.71 16.49
CA PHE A 430 -5.55 19.70 17.17
C PHE A 430 -5.38 19.84 18.66
N ASN A 431 -6.49 20.11 19.34
CA ASN A 431 -6.53 20.23 20.79
C ASN A 431 -7.01 18.92 21.43
N TYR A 432 -6.98 18.89 22.77
CA TYR A 432 -7.64 17.85 23.55
C TYR A 432 -9.15 17.83 23.26
N ALA A 433 -9.80 16.70 23.49
CA ALA A 433 -11.21 16.53 23.19
C ALA A 433 -12.07 17.47 24.02
N ASP A 434 -12.94 18.23 23.37
CA ASP A 434 -13.95 19.05 24.04
C ASP A 434 -15.17 18.18 24.42
N GLY A 435 -16.07 18.75 25.23
CA GLY A 435 -17.26 18.04 25.67
C GLY A 435 -18.12 17.52 24.51
N LYS A 436 -18.21 18.29 23.41
CA LYS A 436 -18.98 17.87 22.22
C LYS A 436 -18.32 16.69 21.50
N THR A 437 -16.99 16.71 21.36
CA THR A 437 -16.23 15.59 20.77
C THR A 437 -16.36 14.33 21.62
N ILE A 438 -16.24 14.44 22.94
CA ILE A 438 -16.40 13.31 23.87
C ILE A 438 -17.81 12.73 23.77
N GLN A 439 -18.84 13.59 23.82
CA GLN A 439 -20.24 13.19 23.67
C GLN A 439 -20.46 12.47 22.33
N GLY A 440 -20.00 13.07 21.24
CA GLY A 440 -20.18 12.52 19.90
C GLY A 440 -19.45 11.20 19.71
N LEU A 441 -18.26 11.02 20.30
CA LEU A 441 -17.52 9.75 20.26
C LEU A 441 -18.29 8.65 20.97
N PHE A 442 -18.82 8.93 22.17
CA PHE A 442 -19.66 7.99 22.92
C PHE A 442 -20.90 7.60 22.12
N HIS A 443 -21.64 8.60 21.62
CA HIS A 443 -22.85 8.39 20.85
C HIS A 443 -22.56 7.57 19.58
N SER A 444 -21.59 7.99 18.77
CA SER A 444 -21.24 7.30 17.51
C SER A 444 -20.75 5.87 17.74
N PHE A 445 -20.07 5.59 18.86
CA PHE A 445 -19.54 4.26 19.15
C PHE A 445 -20.67 3.26 19.45
N TYR A 446 -21.61 3.61 20.33
CA TYR A 446 -22.70 2.71 20.73
C TYR A 446 -23.87 2.67 19.75
N MET A 447 -24.07 3.70 18.91
CA MET A 447 -25.04 3.65 17.81
C MET A 447 -24.62 2.72 16.67
N SER A 448 -23.32 2.62 16.41
CA SER A 448 -22.77 1.81 15.31
C SER A 448 -22.80 0.30 15.62
N SER A 449 -22.75 -0.08 16.91
CA SER A 449 -22.97 -1.48 17.30
C SER A 449 -24.42 -1.87 17.03
N ASN A 450 -24.63 -2.76 16.04
CA ASN A 450 -25.87 -3.16 15.37
C ASN A 450 -27.02 -3.74 16.25
N SER A 451 -27.04 -3.45 17.56
CA SER A 451 -27.93 -4.07 18.54
C SER A 451 -28.95 -3.12 19.18
N TYR A 452 -28.95 -1.80 18.90
CA TYR A 452 -29.66 -0.83 19.77
C TYR A 452 -30.48 0.28 19.09
N CYS A 453 -31.12 0.03 17.95
CA CYS A 453 -32.09 1.00 17.38
C CYS A 453 -33.29 1.34 18.30
N LYS A 454 -33.50 0.60 19.40
CA LYS A 454 -34.55 0.89 20.40
C LYS A 454 -34.09 1.78 21.57
N ARG A 455 -32.81 2.18 21.63
CA ARG A 455 -32.21 2.90 22.78
C ARG A 455 -31.55 4.24 22.42
N GLU A 456 -32.01 4.87 21.33
CA GLU A 456 -31.40 6.13 20.85
C GLU A 456 -31.38 7.23 21.93
N GLN A 457 -32.55 7.50 22.51
CA GLN A 457 -32.71 8.49 23.59
C GLN A 457 -31.92 8.17 24.86
N GLU A 458 -31.75 6.89 25.17
CA GLU A 458 -30.99 6.43 26.34
C GLU A 458 -29.49 6.71 26.14
N ILE A 459 -28.94 6.34 24.98
CA ILE A 459 -27.54 6.59 24.63
C ILE A 459 -27.26 8.09 24.51
N ASP A 460 -28.20 8.87 23.97
CA ASP A 460 -28.10 10.34 23.97
C ASP A 460 -27.93 10.88 25.39
N THR A 461 -28.79 10.43 26.31
CA THR A 461 -28.75 10.85 27.72
C THR A 461 -27.43 10.44 28.38
N LEU A 462 -26.98 9.20 28.16
CA LEU A 462 -25.72 8.68 28.69
C LEU A 462 -24.50 9.41 28.10
N SER A 463 -24.53 9.79 26.82
CA SER A 463 -23.44 10.51 26.16
C SER A 463 -23.22 11.89 26.79
N VAL A 464 -24.31 12.59 27.12
CA VAL A 464 -24.26 13.89 27.81
C VAL A 464 -23.71 13.73 29.21
N GLN A 465 -24.17 12.71 29.95
CA GLN A 465 -23.68 12.43 31.30
C GLN A 465 -22.19 12.06 31.31
N PHE A 466 -21.75 11.24 30.35
CA PHE A 466 -20.35 10.84 30.21
C PHE A 466 -19.43 12.03 29.92
N ALA A 467 -19.82 12.86 28.93
CA ALA A 467 -19.07 14.07 28.61
C ALA A 467 -19.01 15.03 29.80
N LYS A 468 -20.14 15.25 30.49
CA LYS A 468 -20.19 16.11 31.68
C LYS A 468 -19.25 15.61 32.78
N HIS A 469 -19.26 14.32 33.09
CA HIS A 469 -18.42 13.73 34.13
C HIS A 469 -16.92 13.93 33.83
N ILE A 470 -16.49 13.70 32.58
CA ILE A 470 -15.09 13.89 32.19
C ILE A 470 -14.71 15.39 32.21
N CYS A 471 -15.58 16.26 31.71
CA CYS A 471 -15.33 17.70 31.72
C CYS A 471 -15.23 18.29 33.13
N GLU A 472 -16.03 17.80 34.08
CA GLU A 472 -15.96 18.21 35.50
C GLU A 472 -14.61 17.89 36.14
N CYS A 473 -13.98 16.78 35.73
CA CYS A 473 -12.66 16.39 36.21
C CYS A 473 -11.50 17.24 35.65
N LYS A 474 -11.74 18.14 34.69
CA LYS A 474 -10.73 19.02 34.05
C LYS A 474 -9.49 18.28 33.49
N ALA A 475 -9.60 16.99 33.22
CA ALA A 475 -8.49 16.20 32.69
C ALA A 475 -8.27 16.49 31.20
N LYS A 476 -7.00 16.46 30.78
CA LYS A 476 -6.62 16.57 29.37
C LYS A 476 -6.79 15.21 28.71
N VAL A 477 -7.93 15.00 28.07
CA VAL A 477 -8.28 13.71 27.44
C VAL A 477 -8.18 13.83 25.92
N THR A 478 -7.54 12.85 25.27
CA THR A 478 -7.50 12.78 23.80
C THR A 478 -8.66 11.91 23.27
N PRO A 479 -9.11 12.13 22.02
CA PRO A 479 -10.03 11.22 21.34
C PRO A 479 -9.61 9.76 21.38
N ALA A 480 -8.30 9.46 21.29
CA ALA A 480 -7.78 8.10 21.39
C ALA A 480 -7.97 7.51 22.79
N ASP A 481 -7.81 8.29 23.85
CA ASP A 481 -8.03 7.84 25.23
C ASP A 481 -9.51 7.49 25.45
N VAL A 482 -10.42 8.37 24.98
CA VAL A 482 -11.87 8.11 25.01
C VAL A 482 -12.19 6.83 24.24
N GLN A 483 -11.69 6.70 23.01
CA GLN A 483 -11.93 5.51 22.19
C GLN A 483 -11.40 4.24 22.87
N GLY A 484 -10.23 4.30 23.50
CA GLY A 484 -9.66 3.19 24.28
C GLY A 484 -10.56 2.76 25.43
N HIS A 485 -11.07 3.71 26.21
CA HIS A 485 -12.02 3.46 27.30
C HIS A 485 -13.32 2.81 26.80
N LEU A 486 -13.89 3.32 25.72
CA LEU A 486 -15.11 2.78 25.12
C LEU A 486 -14.91 1.35 24.59
N LEU A 487 -13.72 1.05 24.04
CA LEU A 487 -13.38 -0.30 23.59
C LEU A 487 -13.31 -1.32 24.73
N GLN A 488 -12.82 -0.93 25.91
CA GLN A 488 -12.84 -1.78 27.12
C GLN A 488 -14.29 -2.09 27.57
N HIS A 489 -15.24 -1.23 27.21
CA HIS A 489 -16.65 -1.34 27.55
C HIS A 489 -17.55 -1.46 26.31
N LYS A 490 -17.09 -2.24 25.31
CA LYS A 490 -17.72 -2.35 23.98
C LYS A 490 -19.23 -2.59 23.99
N ASN A 491 -19.70 -3.45 24.90
CA ASN A 491 -21.10 -3.91 24.92
C ASN A 491 -21.96 -3.23 26.00
N SER A 492 -21.39 -2.36 26.85
CA SER A 492 -22.10 -1.78 27.99
C SER A 492 -21.83 -0.28 28.15
N PRO A 493 -22.75 0.59 27.68
CA PRO A 493 -22.60 2.04 27.81
C PRO A 493 -22.69 2.50 29.27
N GLU A 494 -23.48 1.83 30.12
CA GLU A 494 -23.58 2.12 31.55
C GLU A 494 -22.27 1.85 32.29
N ALA A 495 -21.60 0.74 31.96
CA ALA A 495 -20.30 0.42 32.56
C ALA A 495 -19.23 1.46 32.15
N ALA A 496 -19.25 1.92 30.89
CA ALA A 496 -18.37 2.98 30.43
C ALA A 496 -18.58 4.29 31.21
N LEU A 497 -19.84 4.65 31.48
CA LEU A 497 -20.16 5.82 32.30
C LEU A 497 -19.69 5.65 33.76
N LYS A 498 -19.98 4.50 34.38
CA LYS A 498 -19.60 4.23 35.77
C LYS A 498 -18.09 4.29 35.98
N ASN A 499 -17.31 3.82 35.00
CA ASN A 499 -15.86 3.79 35.06
C ASN A 499 -15.19 5.03 34.44
N ALA A 500 -15.94 6.07 34.06
CA ALA A 500 -15.36 7.28 33.48
C ALA A 500 -14.35 7.98 34.42
N GLY A 501 -14.57 7.91 35.74
CA GLY A 501 -13.62 8.41 36.72
C GLY A 501 -12.28 7.62 36.74
N VAL A 502 -12.30 6.33 36.39
CA VAL A 502 -11.09 5.50 36.32
C VAL A 502 -10.20 5.95 35.15
N LEU A 503 -10.80 6.23 33.99
CA LEU A 503 -10.08 6.81 32.85
C LEU A 503 -9.31 8.08 33.24
N VAL A 504 -10.00 8.99 33.93
CA VAL A 504 -9.40 10.24 34.43
C VAL A 504 -8.24 9.95 35.40
N GLN A 505 -8.43 9.02 36.34
CA GLN A 505 -7.40 8.63 37.30
C GLN A 505 -6.18 8.01 36.62
N GLU A 506 -6.38 7.13 35.65
CA GLU A 506 -5.29 6.50 34.89
C GLU A 506 -4.48 7.53 34.08
N LEU A 507 -5.15 8.46 33.41
CA LEU A 507 -4.49 9.53 32.66
C LEU A 507 -3.68 10.45 33.59
N ASN A 508 -4.27 10.83 34.73
CA ASN A 508 -3.59 11.63 35.74
C ASN A 508 -2.38 10.88 36.32
N ALA A 509 -2.53 9.59 36.64
CA ALA A 509 -1.42 8.76 37.14
C ALA A 509 -0.28 8.67 36.12
N HIS A 510 -0.57 8.45 34.84
CA HIS A 510 0.43 8.43 33.77
C HIS A 510 1.14 9.77 33.63
N SER A 511 0.40 10.89 33.66
CA SER A 511 0.99 12.23 33.62
C SER A 511 1.92 12.50 34.82
N MET A 512 1.60 11.97 36.00
CA MET A 512 2.38 12.17 37.23
C MET A 512 3.63 11.29 37.32
N THR A 513 3.69 10.15 36.63
CA THR A 513 4.91 9.31 36.63
C THR A 513 6.13 9.99 36.00
N LEU A 514 5.92 10.90 35.03
CA LEU A 514 6.99 11.65 34.35
C LEU A 514 7.70 12.64 35.29
N PRO A 515 6.98 13.55 35.99
CA PRO A 515 7.55 14.40 37.03
C PRO A 515 8.25 13.60 38.14
N VAL A 516 7.67 12.49 38.60
CA VAL A 516 8.29 11.64 39.63
C VAL A 516 9.58 11.01 39.13
N ARG A 517 9.62 10.48 37.89
CA ARG A 517 10.85 9.99 37.26
C ARG A 517 11.89 11.10 37.08
N GLY A 518 11.45 12.31 36.73
CA GLY A 518 12.31 13.49 36.63
C GLY A 518 12.93 13.87 37.97
N ALA A 519 12.13 13.94 39.03
CA ALA A 519 12.58 14.21 40.39
C ALA A 519 13.57 13.16 40.89
N VAL A 520 13.28 11.86 40.68
CA VAL A 520 14.19 10.77 41.03
C VAL A 520 15.52 10.89 40.27
N LYS A 521 15.50 11.16 38.95
CA LYS A 521 16.73 11.38 38.16
C LYS A 521 17.54 12.58 38.67
N LEU A 522 16.88 13.68 39.03
CA LEU A 522 17.53 14.87 39.54
C LEU A 522 18.20 14.60 40.90
N PHE A 523 17.54 13.89 41.80
CA PHE A 523 18.10 13.54 43.11
C PHE A 523 19.22 12.50 43.02
N ARG A 524 19.16 11.58 42.04
CA ARG A 524 20.31 10.70 41.69
C ARG A 524 21.52 11.51 41.21
N LEU A 525 21.33 12.50 40.33
CA LEU A 525 22.41 13.36 39.85
C LEU A 525 23.10 14.14 40.98
N VAL A 526 22.35 14.53 42.01
CA VAL A 526 22.87 15.26 43.20
C VAL A 526 23.32 14.30 44.32
N LYS A 527 23.32 12.97 44.10
CA LYS A 527 23.66 11.93 45.08
C LYS A 527 22.86 12.02 46.40
N ARG A 528 21.57 12.34 46.31
CA ARG A 528 20.65 12.48 47.47
C ARG A 528 19.47 11.50 47.38
N GLU A 529 19.76 10.24 47.12
CA GLU A 529 18.74 9.21 46.82
C GLU A 529 17.82 8.90 48.02
N ASP A 530 18.34 8.97 49.25
CA ASP A 530 17.59 8.63 50.48
C ASP A 530 16.58 9.70 50.93
N SER A 531 16.62 10.89 50.32
CA SER A 531 15.79 12.04 50.70
C SER A 531 14.39 12.05 50.09
N ILE A 532 14.04 11.06 49.26
CA ILE A 532 12.71 10.95 48.63
C ILE A 532 12.09 9.60 48.95
N SER A 533 10.80 9.58 49.29
CA SER A 533 9.98 8.36 49.19
C SER A 533 8.73 8.65 48.37
N HIS A 534 8.26 7.68 47.61
CA HIS A 534 6.97 7.76 46.95
C HIS A 534 6.14 6.51 47.21
N ASP A 535 4.82 6.68 47.25
CA ASP A 535 3.84 5.60 47.16
C ASP A 535 2.86 5.90 46.00
N HIS A 536 1.72 5.21 45.92
CA HIS A 536 0.73 5.41 44.85
C HIS A 536 -0.15 6.65 45.08
N CYS A 537 -0.04 7.33 46.23
CA CYS A 537 -0.84 8.50 46.58
C CYS A 537 -0.01 9.75 46.86
N PHE A 538 1.28 9.62 47.19
CA PHE A 538 2.12 10.73 47.62
C PHE A 538 3.58 10.64 47.14
N VAL A 539 4.20 11.81 46.88
CA VAL A 539 5.66 11.98 46.98
C VAL A 539 5.97 12.75 48.27
N ARG A 540 6.92 12.24 49.05
CA ARG A 540 7.43 12.90 50.26
C ARG A 540 8.90 13.23 50.07
N ILE A 541 9.25 14.50 50.24
CA ILE A 541 10.62 15.00 50.30
C ILE A 541 10.98 15.14 51.77
N TYR A 542 12.13 14.59 52.16
CA TYR A 542 12.61 14.60 53.52
C TYR A 542 13.90 15.40 53.65
N GLY A 543 13.96 16.16 54.73
CA GLY A 543 15.17 16.75 55.26
C GLY A 543 15.79 15.83 56.29
N HIS A 544 17.10 15.83 56.35
CA HIS A 544 17.85 15.15 57.39
C HIS A 544 18.52 16.23 58.24
N TYR A 545 18.31 16.18 59.55
CA TYR A 545 19.01 17.05 60.49
C TYR A 545 19.67 16.22 61.60
N PRO A 546 20.89 16.59 62.02
CA PRO A 546 21.56 15.91 63.12
C PRO A 546 20.99 16.38 64.46
N VAL A 547 20.70 15.43 65.34
CA VAL A 547 20.50 15.65 66.78
C VAL A 547 21.75 15.13 67.48
N ILE A 548 22.45 16.03 68.17
CA ILE A 548 23.71 15.74 68.85
C ILE A 548 23.43 15.64 70.34
N GLU A 549 23.59 14.45 70.91
CA GLU A 549 23.53 14.18 72.34
C GLU A 549 24.89 13.64 72.83
N GLY A 550 25.71 14.53 73.39
CA GLY A 550 27.07 14.19 73.81
C GLY A 550 27.95 13.79 72.63
N GLU A 551 28.58 12.61 72.67
CA GLU A 551 29.39 12.07 71.57
C GLU A 551 28.56 11.35 70.48
N LYS A 552 27.24 11.18 70.67
CA LYS A 552 26.38 10.52 69.69
C LYS A 552 25.65 11.53 68.81
N THR A 553 25.86 11.41 67.50
CA THR A 553 25.07 12.12 66.49
C THR A 553 24.05 11.16 65.88
N THR A 554 22.77 11.48 66.03
CA THR A 554 21.67 10.75 65.37
C THR A 554 21.07 11.61 64.26
N TYR A 555 20.89 11.04 63.08
CA TYR A 555 20.30 11.76 61.94
C TYR A 555 18.81 11.45 61.86
N CYS A 556 17.98 12.45 62.16
CA CYS A 556 16.53 12.35 62.13
C CYS A 556 15.98 12.78 60.77
N ARG A 557 14.96 12.07 60.27
CA ARG A 557 14.29 12.33 58.99
C ARG A 557 13.00 13.10 59.23
N HIS A 558 12.84 14.28 58.63
CA HIS A 558 11.64 15.10 58.75
C HIS A 558 11.03 15.39 57.37
N PRO A 559 9.70 15.21 57.17
CA PRO A 559 9.06 15.52 55.91
C PRO A 559 9.05 17.04 55.69
N ILE A 560 9.78 17.51 54.67
CA ILE A 560 9.83 18.93 54.28
C ILE A 560 8.58 19.28 53.46
N HIS A 561 8.22 18.39 52.53
CA HIS A 561 7.09 18.62 51.65
C HIS A 561 6.43 17.30 51.29
N LYS A 562 5.10 17.31 51.27
CA LYS A 562 4.26 16.20 50.81
C LYS A 562 3.48 16.69 49.61
N PHE A 563 3.61 16.00 48.48
CA PHE A 563 2.78 16.20 47.30
C PHE A 563 1.75 15.08 47.30
N ASP A 564 0.47 15.43 47.33
CA ASP A 564 -0.65 14.51 47.24
C ASP A 564 -1.13 14.46 45.79
N PHE A 565 -1.21 13.26 45.23
CA PHE A 565 -1.64 13.04 43.86
C PHE A 565 -3.16 13.12 43.68
N THR A 566 -3.92 13.14 44.79
CA THR A 566 -5.38 13.19 44.82
C THR A 566 -5.93 14.59 45.07
N SER A 567 -5.13 15.50 45.61
CA SER A 567 -5.48 16.92 45.71
C SER A 567 -4.98 17.66 44.46
N LEU A 568 -5.89 17.92 43.53
CA LEU A 568 -5.66 18.85 42.43
C LEU A 568 -5.58 20.28 43.01
N ASP A 569 -4.39 20.85 43.07
CA ASP A 569 -4.19 22.31 43.12
C ASP A 569 -4.12 22.89 41.70
#